data_AF-A0A1F4ZE35-F1
#
_entry.id   AF-A0A1F4ZE35-F1
#
_cell.length_a   1.000
_cell.length_b   1.000
_cell.length_c   1.000
_cell.angle_alpha   90.00
_cell.angle_beta   90.00
_cell.angle_gamma   90.00
#
_symmetry.space_group_name_H-M   'P 1'
#
loop_
_entity.id
_entity.type
_entity.pdbx_description
1 polymer ?
#
loop_
_entity_poly.entity_id
_entity_poly.type
_entity_poly.pdbx_seq_one_letter_code
_entity_poly.pdbx_strand_id
1 'polypeptide(L)'
;MDWLIFLFIWVLTGVAVFCAWGWWRATWEVEKNETSDEKVFKRARHKALKIVREARDRAVEIINDAGSVASNQDAWLDGQVRKATEEKLAGYREMLSKLYEEVKQKAGQEMEEFESAIEKGAVEAEKAVAEKMKMDYDQANAQVEEYRTLKMKQVEEQAQRVMGEVVKRVVGRAIPLQEHKLLIREAIEEARRENVL
;
A
#
# COMPACT_ATOMS: atom_id res chain seq x y z
N MET A 1 -87.12 114.95 -8.51
CA MET A 1 -85.99 114.28 -7.83
C MET A 1 -86.01 112.75 -8.04
N ASP A 2 -86.91 112.23 -8.89
CA ASP A 2 -87.21 110.79 -8.94
C ASP A 2 -86.29 109.95 -9.85
N TRP A 3 -85.47 110.58 -10.69
CA TRP A 3 -84.57 109.86 -11.61
C TRP A 3 -83.30 109.30 -10.92
N LEU A 4 -82.88 109.88 -9.79
CA LEU A 4 -81.72 109.41 -9.01
C LEU A 4 -82.01 108.11 -8.25
N ILE A 5 -83.26 107.86 -7.85
CA ILE A 5 -83.66 106.66 -7.12
C ILE A 5 -83.67 105.43 -8.05
N PHE A 6 -84.10 105.60 -9.30
CA PHE A 6 -84.07 104.52 -10.30
C PHE A 6 -82.65 104.08 -10.69
N LEU A 7 -81.70 105.03 -10.73
CA LEU A 7 -80.29 104.73 -10.99
C LEU A 7 -79.66 103.92 -9.85
N PHE A 8 -80.01 104.21 -8.60
CA PHE A 8 -79.47 103.50 -7.43
C PHE A 8 -79.97 102.05 -7.33
N ILE A 9 -81.25 101.81 -7.66
CA ILE A 9 -81.82 100.45 -7.69
C ILE A 9 -81.15 99.59 -8.77
N TRP A 10 -80.85 100.16 -9.94
CA TRP A 10 -80.16 99.44 -11.02
C TRP A 10 -78.71 99.07 -10.68
N VAL A 11 -78.00 99.92 -9.94
CA VAL A 11 -76.64 99.60 -9.48
C VAL A 11 -76.68 98.48 -8.43
N LEU A 12 -77.64 98.51 -7.51
CA LEU A 12 -77.80 97.47 -6.48
C LEU A 12 -78.18 96.11 -7.07
N THR A 13 -79.07 96.06 -8.05
CA THR A 13 -79.42 94.80 -8.73
C THR A 13 -78.25 94.28 -9.56
N GLY A 14 -77.49 95.15 -10.23
CA GLY A 14 -76.27 94.78 -10.93
C GLY A 14 -75.22 94.15 -10.00
N VAL A 15 -75.00 94.73 -8.82
CA VAL A 15 -74.07 94.19 -7.81
C VAL A 15 -74.55 92.85 -7.26
N ALA A 16 -75.85 92.71 -6.96
CA ALA A 16 -76.41 91.46 -6.45
C ALA A 16 -76.27 90.31 -7.48
N VAL A 17 -76.52 90.58 -8.77
CA VAL A 17 -76.33 89.60 -9.84
C VAL A 17 -74.86 89.22 -10.00
N PHE A 18 -73.94 90.18 -9.88
CA PHE A 18 -72.50 89.92 -9.95
C PHE A 18 -71.99 89.06 -8.78
N CYS A 19 -72.46 89.33 -7.56
CA CYS A 19 -72.14 88.50 -6.39
C CYS A 19 -72.72 87.09 -6.51
N ALA A 20 -73.97 86.95 -6.96
CA ALA A 20 -74.60 85.65 -7.17
C ALA A 20 -73.84 84.84 -8.25
N TRP A 21 -73.39 85.50 -9.32
CA TRP A 21 -72.60 84.86 -10.38
C TRP A 21 -71.21 84.44 -9.89
N GLY A 22 -70.55 85.27 -9.08
CA GLY A 22 -69.27 84.92 -8.46
C GLY A 22 -69.39 83.74 -7.49
N TRP A 23 -70.45 83.68 -6.69
CA TRP A 23 -70.68 82.58 -5.74
C TRP A 23 -71.01 81.27 -6.46
N TRP A 24 -71.87 81.32 -7.49
CA TRP A 24 -72.18 80.16 -8.35
C TRP A 24 -70.92 79.62 -9.05
N ARG A 25 -70.06 80.50 -9.55
CA ARG A 25 -68.80 80.11 -10.20
C ARG A 25 -67.85 79.44 -9.21
N ALA A 26 -67.74 79.97 -7.99
CA ALA A 26 -66.88 79.40 -6.95
C ALA A 26 -67.36 78.01 -6.50
N THR A 27 -68.67 77.81 -6.30
CA THR A 27 -69.21 76.49 -5.90
C THR A 27 -69.06 75.46 -7.02
N TRP A 28 -69.19 75.88 -8.29
CA TRP A 28 -69.02 74.99 -9.44
C TRP A 28 -67.55 74.59 -9.67
N GLU A 29 -66.60 75.47 -9.35
CA GLU A 29 -65.16 75.17 -9.41
C GLU A 29 -64.72 74.18 -8.30
N VAL A 30 -65.34 74.22 -7.11
CA VAL A 30 -65.05 73.28 -6.02
C VAL A 30 -65.53 71.86 -6.34
N GLU A 31 -66.76 71.70 -6.83
CA GLU A 31 -67.32 70.38 -7.19
C GLU A 31 -66.58 69.74 -8.38
N LYS A 32 -66.11 70.56 -9.33
CA LYS A 32 -65.26 70.10 -10.43
C LYS A 32 -63.87 69.67 -9.97
N ASN A 33 -63.32 70.31 -8.94
CA ASN A 33 -62.02 69.94 -8.36
C ASN A 33 -62.10 68.64 -7.56
N GLU A 34 -63.13 68.44 -6.72
CA GLU A 34 -63.32 67.18 -5.98
C GLU A 34 -63.43 65.97 -6.90
N THR A 35 -64.20 66.10 -7.99
CA THR A 35 -64.35 65.02 -8.98
C THR A 35 -63.08 64.78 -9.82
N SER A 36 -62.23 65.80 -9.99
CA SER A 36 -60.93 65.66 -10.64
C SER A 36 -59.91 64.95 -9.72
N ASP A 37 -59.86 65.34 -8.45
CA ASP A 37 -58.99 64.72 -7.45
C ASP A 37 -59.35 63.26 -7.21
N GLU A 38 -60.64 62.92 -7.16
CA GLU A 38 -61.08 61.54 -7.03
C GLU A 38 -60.66 60.69 -8.25
N LYS A 39 -60.69 61.26 -9.46
CA LYS A 39 -60.21 60.61 -10.70
C LYS A 39 -58.69 60.48 -10.72
N VAL A 40 -57.95 61.45 -10.20
CA VAL A 40 -56.48 61.37 -10.07
C VAL A 40 -56.12 60.30 -9.03
N PHE A 41 -56.80 60.28 -7.89
CA PHE A 41 -56.60 59.29 -6.84
C PHE A 41 -56.94 57.87 -7.29
N LYS A 42 -58.07 57.66 -7.97
CA LYS A 42 -58.43 56.35 -8.55
C LYS A 42 -57.39 55.88 -9.58
N ARG A 43 -56.88 56.77 -10.43
CA ARG A 43 -55.81 56.45 -11.40
C ARG A 43 -54.48 56.14 -10.70
N ALA A 44 -54.11 56.89 -9.68
CA ALA A 44 -52.91 56.64 -8.88
C ALA A 44 -52.99 55.30 -8.16
N ARG A 45 -54.13 54.99 -7.54
CA ARG A 45 -54.40 53.71 -6.89
C ARG A 45 -54.35 52.55 -7.88
N HIS A 46 -54.93 52.70 -9.07
CA HIS A 46 -54.89 51.68 -10.09
C HIS A 46 -53.45 51.45 -10.60
N LYS A 47 -52.68 52.51 -10.84
CA LYS A 47 -51.26 52.41 -11.20
C LYS A 47 -50.44 51.74 -10.10
N ALA A 48 -50.63 52.12 -8.84
CA ALA A 48 -49.95 51.50 -7.71
C ALA A 48 -50.28 50.00 -7.62
N LEU A 49 -51.56 49.63 -7.77
CA LEU A 49 -51.98 48.23 -7.80
C LEU A 49 -51.37 47.47 -8.98
N LYS A 50 -51.25 48.11 -10.15
CA LYS A 50 -50.60 47.51 -11.32
C LYS A 50 -49.11 47.26 -11.06
N ILE A 51 -48.39 48.25 -10.51
CA ILE A 51 -46.97 48.13 -10.15
C ILE A 51 -46.77 47.03 -9.11
N VAL A 52 -47.62 46.95 -8.09
CA VAL A 52 -47.55 45.90 -7.05
C VAL A 52 -47.79 44.52 -7.65
N ARG A 53 -48.74 44.38 -8.58
CA ARG A 53 -48.97 43.11 -9.29
C ARG A 53 -47.78 42.72 -10.16
N GLU A 54 -47.28 43.64 -10.98
CA GLU A 54 -46.10 43.40 -11.82
C GLU A 54 -44.87 43.04 -10.98
N ALA A 55 -44.66 43.73 -9.85
CA ALA A 55 -43.58 43.41 -8.92
C ALA A 55 -43.76 42.02 -8.29
N ARG A 56 -45.00 41.65 -7.92
CA ARG A 56 -45.30 40.31 -7.39
C ARG A 56 -45.05 39.23 -8.43
N ASP A 57 -45.51 39.43 -9.66
CA ASP A 57 -45.39 38.45 -10.73
C ASP A 57 -43.91 38.26 -11.12
N ARG A 58 -43.13 39.35 -11.20
CA ARG A 58 -41.67 39.25 -11.37
C ARG A 58 -40.97 38.58 -10.20
N ALA A 59 -41.40 38.83 -8.96
CA ALA A 59 -40.82 38.16 -7.80
C ALA A 59 -41.06 36.64 -7.84
N VAL A 60 -42.26 36.21 -8.26
CA VAL A 60 -42.58 34.79 -8.45
C VAL A 60 -41.74 34.17 -9.58
N GLU A 61 -41.57 34.87 -10.69
CA GLU A 61 -40.71 34.44 -11.80
C GLU A 61 -39.27 34.25 -11.33
N ILE A 62 -38.69 35.23 -10.65
CA ILE A 62 -37.32 35.16 -10.09
C ILE A 62 -37.19 33.99 -9.10
N ILE A 63 -38.19 33.74 -8.26
CA ILE A 63 -38.16 32.60 -7.31
C ILE A 63 -38.18 31.26 -8.05
N ASN A 64 -39.02 31.13 -9.09
CA ASN A 64 -39.08 29.91 -9.89
C ASN A 64 -37.79 29.67 -10.66
N ASP A 65 -37.22 30.73 -11.25
CA ASP A 65 -35.93 30.68 -11.93
C ASP A 65 -34.82 30.29 -10.98
N ALA A 66 -34.76 30.91 -9.79
CA ALA A 66 -33.79 30.56 -8.75
C ALA A 66 -33.92 29.09 -8.30
N GLY A 67 -35.15 28.59 -8.16
CA GLY A 67 -35.40 27.17 -7.85
C GLY A 67 -34.91 26.23 -8.96
N SER A 68 -35.15 26.58 -10.23
CA SER A 68 -34.69 25.80 -11.37
C SER A 68 -33.15 25.81 -11.51
N VAL A 69 -32.52 26.96 -11.25
CA VAL A 69 -31.06 27.11 -11.27
C VAL A 69 -30.42 26.31 -10.15
N ALA A 70 -30.96 26.36 -8.92
CA ALA A 70 -30.49 25.54 -7.81
C ALA A 70 -30.59 24.03 -8.14
N SER A 71 -31.74 23.58 -8.67
CA SER A 71 -31.94 22.19 -9.07
C SER A 71 -30.97 21.75 -10.18
N ASN A 72 -30.72 22.61 -11.17
CA ASN A 72 -29.78 22.32 -12.25
C ASN A 72 -28.32 22.28 -11.75
N GLN A 73 -27.99 23.14 -10.78
CA GLN A 73 -26.68 23.19 -10.17
C GLN A 73 -26.41 21.94 -9.33
N ASP A 74 -27.40 21.46 -8.56
CA ASP A 74 -27.30 20.20 -7.81
C ASP A 74 -27.10 19.00 -8.74
N ALA A 75 -27.87 18.92 -9.83
CA ALA A 75 -27.71 17.86 -10.83
C ALA A 75 -26.33 17.89 -11.52
N TRP A 76 -25.81 19.10 -11.81
CA TRP A 76 -24.47 19.25 -12.38
C TRP A 76 -23.38 18.86 -11.37
N LEU A 77 -23.52 19.26 -10.11
CA LEU A 77 -22.58 18.91 -9.04
C LEU A 77 -22.56 17.39 -8.80
N ASP A 78 -23.71 16.73 -8.73
CA ASP A 78 -23.78 15.26 -8.61
C ASP A 78 -23.07 14.58 -9.80
N GLY A 79 -23.30 15.08 -11.02
CA GLY A 79 -22.62 14.57 -12.21
C GLY A 79 -21.10 14.72 -12.15
N GLN A 80 -20.58 15.85 -11.66
CA GLN A 80 -19.14 16.08 -11.50
C GLN A 80 -18.54 15.20 -10.40
N VAL A 81 -19.23 15.06 -9.27
CA VAL A 81 -18.79 14.19 -8.17
C VAL A 81 -18.73 12.74 -8.64
N ARG A 82 -19.73 12.26 -9.39
CA ARG A 82 -19.73 10.92 -9.96
C ARG A 82 -18.59 10.70 -10.93
N LYS A 83 -18.35 11.63 -11.87
CA LYS A 83 -17.20 11.55 -12.80
C LYS A 83 -15.86 11.52 -12.08
N ALA A 84 -15.66 12.42 -11.11
CA ALA A 84 -14.44 12.44 -10.31
C ALA A 84 -14.26 11.14 -9.52
N THR A 85 -15.35 10.59 -8.97
CA THR A 85 -15.32 9.32 -8.24
C THR A 85 -14.97 8.15 -9.18
N GLU A 86 -15.57 8.10 -10.37
CA GLU A 86 -15.28 7.07 -11.39
C GLU A 86 -13.83 7.14 -11.87
N GLU A 87 -13.30 8.35 -12.12
CA GLU A 87 -11.92 8.56 -12.53
C GLU A 87 -10.94 8.14 -11.43
N LYS A 88 -11.22 8.49 -10.17
CA LYS A 88 -10.41 8.04 -9.02
C LYS A 88 -10.48 6.52 -8.84
N LEU A 89 -11.65 5.91 -8.98
CA LEU A 89 -11.81 4.45 -8.92
C LEU A 89 -11.06 3.75 -10.04
N ALA A 90 -11.09 4.29 -11.26
CA ALA A 90 -10.32 3.77 -12.39
C ALA A 90 -8.81 3.85 -12.10
N GLY A 91 -8.33 5.00 -11.61
CA GLY A 91 -6.93 5.19 -11.22
C GLY A 91 -6.49 4.24 -10.10
N TYR A 92 -7.34 4.03 -9.08
CA TYR A 92 -7.05 3.05 -8.02
C TYR A 92 -7.01 1.62 -8.53
N ARG A 93 -7.92 1.23 -9.44
CA ARG A 93 -7.89 -0.10 -10.07
C ARG A 93 -6.62 -0.32 -10.88
N GLU A 94 -6.19 0.68 -11.65
CA GLU A 94 -4.95 0.61 -12.42
C GLU A 94 -3.72 0.48 -11.51
N MET A 95 -3.67 1.29 -10.44
CA MET A 95 -2.60 1.23 -9.46
C MET A 95 -2.54 -0.14 -8.75
N LEU A 96 -3.70 -0.68 -8.35
CA LEU A 96 -3.78 -2.01 -7.73
C LEU A 96 -3.33 -3.12 -8.69
N SER A 97 -3.71 -3.01 -9.97
CA SER A 97 -3.28 -3.96 -11.00
C SER A 97 -1.75 -3.93 -11.20
N LYS A 98 -1.17 -2.74 -11.30
CA LYS A 98 0.30 -2.57 -11.40
C LYS A 98 1.02 -3.13 -10.17
N LEU A 99 0.52 -2.82 -8.98
CA LEU A 99 1.12 -3.28 -7.73
C LEU A 99 1.00 -4.80 -7.58
N TYR A 100 -0.11 -5.40 -8.01
CA TYR A 100 -0.27 -6.85 -8.05
C TYR A 100 0.76 -7.51 -8.98
N GLU A 101 0.95 -6.96 -10.18
CA GLU A 101 1.91 -7.53 -11.14
C GLU A 101 3.36 -7.34 -10.69
N GLU A 102 3.71 -6.21 -10.06
CA GLU A 102 5.02 -5.99 -9.44
C GLU A 102 5.28 -6.97 -8.29
N VAL A 103 4.28 -7.19 -7.41
CA VAL A 103 4.38 -8.15 -6.31
C VAL A 103 4.56 -9.56 -6.85
N LYS A 104 3.79 -9.93 -7.88
CA LYS A 104 3.89 -11.24 -8.53
C LYS A 104 5.26 -11.45 -9.18
N GLN A 105 5.80 -10.44 -9.87
CA GLN A 105 7.13 -10.50 -10.47
C GLN A 105 8.23 -10.64 -9.40
N LYS A 106 8.18 -9.81 -8.34
CA LYS A 106 9.14 -9.91 -7.24
C LYS A 106 9.08 -11.24 -6.53
N ALA A 107 7.88 -11.73 -6.23
CA ALA A 107 7.69 -13.04 -5.61
C ALA A 107 8.23 -14.17 -6.52
N GLY A 108 8.04 -14.07 -7.84
CA GLY A 108 8.63 -15.01 -8.80
C GLY A 108 10.16 -14.99 -8.79
N GLN A 109 10.76 -13.80 -8.82
CA GLN A 109 12.22 -13.64 -8.77
C GLN A 109 12.82 -14.15 -7.45
N GLU A 110 12.21 -13.80 -6.30
CA GLU A 110 12.64 -14.30 -4.99
C GLU A 110 12.55 -15.82 -4.90
N MET A 111 11.52 -16.43 -5.52
CA MET A 111 11.37 -17.88 -5.56
C MET A 111 12.47 -18.54 -6.41
N GLU A 112 12.80 -17.98 -7.58
CA GLU A 112 13.90 -18.47 -8.43
C GLU A 112 15.26 -18.34 -7.73
N GLU A 113 15.52 -17.23 -7.06
CA GLU A 113 16.75 -17.02 -6.28
C GLU A 113 16.84 -18.01 -5.12
N PHE A 114 15.71 -18.26 -4.43
CA PHE A 114 15.63 -19.24 -3.36
C PHE A 114 15.88 -20.66 -3.85
N GLU A 115 15.29 -21.06 -4.98
CA GLU A 115 15.53 -22.37 -5.60
C GLU A 115 17.01 -22.54 -5.97
N SER A 116 17.62 -21.53 -6.58
CA SER A 116 19.06 -21.54 -6.90
C SER A 116 19.93 -21.63 -5.65
N ALA A 117 19.56 -20.94 -4.57
CA ALA A 117 20.29 -21.00 -3.31
C ALA A 117 20.19 -22.40 -2.66
N ILE A 118 19.02 -23.04 -2.71
CA ILE A 118 18.85 -24.42 -2.24
C ILE A 118 19.70 -25.38 -3.06
N GLU A 119 19.67 -25.27 -4.40
CA GLU A 119 20.44 -26.17 -5.26
C GLU A 119 21.95 -26.05 -4.99
N LYS A 120 22.47 -24.82 -4.89
CA LYS A 120 23.86 -24.57 -4.52
C LYS A 120 24.20 -25.13 -3.14
N GLY A 121 23.34 -24.87 -2.15
CA GLY A 121 23.52 -25.37 -0.79
C GLY A 121 23.53 -26.90 -0.72
N ALA A 122 22.70 -27.57 -1.53
CA ALA A 122 22.66 -29.02 -1.63
C ALA A 122 23.98 -29.57 -2.22
N VAL A 123 24.46 -28.99 -3.32
CA VAL A 123 25.74 -29.39 -3.94
C VAL A 123 26.93 -29.16 -3.00
N GLU A 124 26.94 -28.05 -2.26
CA GLU A 124 27.98 -27.78 -1.27
C GLU A 124 27.93 -28.77 -0.10
N ALA A 125 26.74 -29.11 0.38
CA ALA A 125 26.55 -30.11 1.43
C ALA A 125 27.02 -31.50 0.95
N GLU A 126 26.67 -31.90 -0.27
CA GLU A 126 27.14 -33.16 -0.87
C GLU A 126 28.66 -33.21 -0.96
N LYS A 127 29.31 -32.12 -1.40
CA LYS A 127 30.78 -32.03 -1.44
C LYS A 127 31.39 -32.15 -0.03
N ALA A 128 30.85 -31.44 0.96
CA ALA A 128 31.34 -31.50 2.32
C ALA A 128 31.21 -32.92 2.92
N VAL A 129 30.10 -33.61 2.64
CA VAL A 129 29.91 -35.00 3.04
C VAL A 129 30.91 -35.91 2.32
N ALA A 130 31.10 -35.74 1.02
CA ALA A 130 32.05 -36.54 0.25
C ALA A 130 33.51 -36.36 0.74
N GLU A 131 33.92 -35.13 1.04
CA GLU A 131 35.23 -34.84 1.63
C GLU A 131 35.40 -35.50 2.99
N LYS A 132 34.39 -35.39 3.86
CA LYS A 132 34.42 -36.04 5.17
C LYS A 132 34.47 -37.57 5.07
N MET A 133 33.67 -38.17 4.19
CA MET A 133 33.73 -39.61 3.94
C MET A 133 35.10 -40.05 3.43
N LYS A 134 35.74 -39.26 2.58
CA LYS A 134 37.11 -39.53 2.12
C LYS A 134 38.11 -39.47 3.27
N MET A 135 38.04 -38.44 4.12
CA MET A 135 38.89 -38.34 5.30
C MET A 135 38.70 -39.51 6.26
N ASP A 136 37.45 -39.87 6.56
CA ASP A 136 37.11 -41.00 7.43
C ASP A 136 37.62 -42.33 6.84
N TYR A 137 37.52 -42.50 5.52
CA TYR A 137 38.04 -43.66 4.82
C TYR A 137 39.58 -43.75 4.87
N ASP A 138 40.27 -42.64 4.62
CA ASP A 138 41.73 -42.57 4.68
C ASP A 138 42.23 -42.84 6.12
N GLN A 139 41.53 -42.32 7.13
CA GLN A 139 41.81 -42.59 8.53
C GLN A 139 41.57 -44.05 8.90
N ALA A 140 40.47 -44.65 8.46
CA ALA A 140 40.18 -46.06 8.70
C ALA A 140 41.24 -46.96 8.05
N ASN A 141 41.67 -46.65 6.82
CA ASN A 141 42.74 -47.38 6.15
C ASN A 141 44.07 -47.28 6.90
N ALA A 142 44.42 -46.09 7.41
CA ALA A 142 45.63 -45.92 8.22
C ALA A 142 45.58 -46.79 9.49
N GLN A 143 44.43 -46.85 10.18
CA GLN A 143 44.25 -47.71 11.35
C GLN A 143 44.34 -49.21 11.01
N VAL A 144 43.80 -49.62 9.85
CA VAL A 144 43.91 -51.01 9.39
C VAL A 144 45.35 -51.39 9.10
N GLU A 145 46.12 -50.51 8.43
CA GLU A 145 47.54 -50.76 8.15
C GLU A 145 48.40 -50.77 9.42
N GLU A 146 48.10 -49.91 10.39
CA GLU A 146 48.74 -49.94 11.71
C GLU A 146 48.47 -51.27 12.42
N TYR A 147 47.20 -51.70 12.45
CA TYR A 147 46.81 -52.98 13.04
C TYR A 147 47.49 -54.17 12.32
N ARG A 148 47.53 -54.15 11.00
CA ARG A 148 48.19 -55.18 10.18
C ARG A 148 49.68 -55.26 10.51
N THR A 149 50.35 -54.13 10.61
CA THR A 149 51.78 -54.05 10.95
C THR A 149 52.03 -54.60 12.35
N LEU A 150 51.20 -54.22 13.33
CA LEU A 150 51.30 -54.72 14.71
C LEU A 150 51.08 -56.24 14.77
N LYS A 151 50.10 -56.75 14.01
CA LYS A 151 49.83 -58.20 13.95
C LYS A 151 50.94 -58.98 13.25
N MET A 152 51.55 -58.44 12.20
CA MET A 152 52.69 -59.11 11.54
C MET A 152 53.89 -59.22 12.48
N LYS A 153 54.18 -58.18 13.27
CA LYS A 153 55.22 -58.26 14.31
C LYS A 153 54.91 -59.35 15.33
N GLN A 154 53.66 -59.44 15.82
CA GLN A 154 53.25 -60.50 16.75
C GLN A 154 53.41 -61.91 16.14
N VAL A 155 53.07 -62.06 14.86
CA VAL A 155 53.24 -63.33 14.13
C VAL A 155 54.71 -63.68 13.97
N GLU A 156 55.58 -62.73 13.62
CA GLU A 156 57.03 -62.94 13.51
C GLU A 156 57.64 -63.38 14.86
N GLU A 157 57.30 -62.70 15.96
CA GLU A 157 57.74 -63.07 17.30
C GLU A 157 57.26 -64.46 17.72
N GLN A 158 56.04 -64.85 17.34
CA GLN A 158 55.52 -66.20 17.58
C GLN A 158 56.23 -67.24 16.70
N ALA A 159 56.46 -66.94 15.42
CA ALA A 159 57.16 -67.83 14.49
C ALA A 159 58.60 -68.10 14.96
N GLN A 160 59.32 -67.08 15.44
CA GLN A 160 60.66 -67.24 16.02
C GLN A 160 60.65 -68.13 17.25
N ARG A 161 59.66 -67.98 18.15
CA ARG A 161 59.49 -68.85 19.33
C ARG A 161 59.25 -70.30 18.93
N VAL A 162 58.30 -70.54 18.03
CA VAL A 162 57.99 -71.90 17.53
C VAL A 162 59.20 -72.51 16.84
N MET A 163 59.93 -71.74 16.02
CA MET A 163 61.15 -72.19 15.37
C MET A 163 62.21 -72.61 16.40
N GLY A 164 62.43 -71.79 17.44
CA GLY A 164 63.34 -72.11 18.54
C GLY A 164 62.95 -73.40 19.29
N GLU A 165 61.66 -73.60 19.55
CA GLU A 165 61.16 -74.84 20.16
C GLU A 165 61.36 -76.07 19.26
N VAL A 166 61.09 -75.95 17.96
CA VAL A 166 61.29 -77.02 16.98
C VAL A 166 62.77 -77.36 16.87
N VAL A 167 63.66 -76.36 16.72
CA VAL A 167 65.12 -76.56 16.69
C VAL A 167 65.59 -77.26 17.96
N LYS A 168 65.18 -76.78 19.14
CA LYS A 168 65.54 -77.41 20.43
C LYS A 168 65.07 -78.87 20.49
N ARG A 169 63.87 -79.17 19.99
CA ARG A 169 63.31 -80.53 19.95
C ARG A 169 64.01 -81.44 18.94
N VAL A 170 64.37 -80.93 17.76
CA VAL A 170 65.04 -81.69 16.71
C VAL A 170 66.51 -81.91 17.06
N VAL A 171 67.26 -80.86 17.39
CA VAL A 171 68.69 -80.92 17.77
C VAL A 171 68.86 -81.77 19.02
N GLY A 172 68.04 -81.56 20.05
CA GLY A 172 68.09 -82.34 21.29
C GLY A 172 67.76 -83.82 21.13
N ARG A 173 67.15 -84.22 20.00
CA ARG A 173 66.80 -85.61 19.70
C ARG A 173 67.70 -86.25 18.64
N ALA A 174 68.30 -85.45 17.76
CA ALA A 174 69.10 -85.92 16.62
C ALA A 174 70.60 -85.99 16.92
N ILE A 175 71.14 -85.15 17.82
CA ILE A 175 72.59 -85.11 18.09
C ILE A 175 72.96 -86.02 19.27
N PRO A 176 73.93 -86.94 19.13
CA PRO A 176 74.46 -87.73 20.23
C PRO A 176 75.16 -86.84 21.28
N LEU A 177 75.10 -87.24 22.55
CA LEU A 177 75.55 -86.42 23.70
C LEU A 177 77.01 -85.91 23.59
N GLN A 178 77.89 -86.66 22.93
CA GLN A 178 79.29 -86.28 22.70
C GLN A 178 79.44 -85.09 21.75
N GLU A 179 78.73 -85.08 20.62
CA GLU A 179 78.79 -83.99 19.63
C GLU A 179 78.16 -82.71 20.18
N HIS A 180 77.12 -82.83 21.01
CA HIS A 180 76.49 -81.69 21.68
C HIS A 180 77.47 -80.94 22.61
N LYS A 181 78.38 -81.66 23.30
CA LYS A 181 79.41 -81.04 24.15
C LYS A 181 80.49 -80.32 23.36
N LEU A 182 80.86 -80.84 22.18
CA LEU A 182 81.82 -80.21 21.27
C LEU A 182 81.25 -78.89 20.73
N LEU A 183 80.01 -78.91 20.25
CA LEU A 183 79.33 -77.71 19.74
C LEU A 183 79.13 -76.63 20.80
N ILE A 184 78.81 -76.98 22.04
CA ILE A 184 78.72 -76.01 23.15
C ILE A 184 80.07 -75.38 23.42
N ARG A 185 81.16 -76.15 23.37
CA ARG A 185 82.51 -75.64 23.63
C ARG A 185 82.97 -74.69 22.53
N GLU A 186 82.74 -75.04 21.26
CA GLU A 186 83.02 -74.17 20.12
C GLU A 186 82.21 -72.87 20.19
N ALA A 187 80.90 -72.94 20.45
CA ALA A 187 80.05 -71.76 20.56
C ALA A 187 80.48 -70.81 21.70
N ILE A 188 80.96 -71.34 22.83
CA ILE A 188 81.50 -70.53 23.94
C ILE A 188 82.83 -69.87 23.55
N GLU A 189 83.71 -70.58 22.84
CA GLU A 189 84.96 -69.99 22.36
C GLU A 189 84.74 -68.92 21.31
N GLU A 190 83.74 -69.08 20.45
CA GLU A 190 83.38 -68.11 19.41
C GLU A 190 82.72 -66.86 20.02
N ALA A 191 81.78 -67.02 20.96
CA ALA A 191 81.19 -65.90 21.68
C ALA A 191 82.24 -65.09 22.48
N ARG A 192 83.28 -65.75 22.99
CA ARG A 192 84.43 -65.11 23.64
C ARG A 192 85.32 -64.33 22.66
N ARG A 193 85.41 -64.76 21.40
CA ARG A 193 86.14 -64.03 20.35
C ARG A 193 85.36 -62.82 19.84
N GLU A 194 84.04 -62.91 19.79
CA GLU A 194 83.16 -61.83 19.34
C GLU A 194 82.79 -60.81 20.43
N ASN A 195 83.28 -60.98 21.67
CA ASN A 195 83.00 -60.10 22.84
C ASN A 195 81.49 -59.92 23.13
N VAL A 196 80.70 -60.97 22.91
CA VAL A 196 79.27 -60.97 23.24
C VAL A 196 79.04 -61.55 24.67
N LEU A 197 80.11 -62.02 25.32
CA LEU A 197 80.20 -62.53 26.69
C LEU A 197 81.41 -61.95 27.42
#